data_AF-A0A5F2BQ94-F1
#
_entry.id   AF-A0A5F2BQ94-F1
#
_cell.length_a   1.000
_cell.length_b   1.000
_cell.length_c   1.000
_cell.angle_alpha   90.00
_cell.angle_beta   90.00
_cell.angle_gamma   90.00
#
_symmetry.space_group_name_H-M   'P 1'
#
loop_
_entity.id
_entity.type
_entity.pdbx_description
1 polymer ?
#
loop_
_entity_poly.entity_id
_entity_poly.type
_entity_poly.pdbx_seq_one_letter_code
_entity_poly.pdbx_strand_id
1 'polypeptide(L)'
;MSIKIPFVSRYFSWLHNNAPEGAVEIYPEVSENYESSVPGIRVIGDLTGLPLLKFAVESGTKVVKEIERENGKRNSTDEKRDSSVYDVLIVGAGPAGVSAGIECKKLNYNFIILEANDPFHTVKSYPKAKPIFAEPEDLQTESEIAIQNGTKESLLKDLQDALTKWKLPIQTKTNVARVQKENFGFTIFTEN
;
A
#
# COMPACT_ATOMS: atom_id res chain seq x y z
N MET A 1 14.80 -60.89 5.86
CA MET A 1 14.24 -60.13 4.73
C MET A 1 14.24 -58.67 5.14
N SER A 2 15.03 -57.81 4.48
CA SER A 2 15.18 -56.41 4.87
C SER A 2 14.42 -55.52 3.90
N ILE A 3 13.37 -54.86 4.37
CA ILE A 3 12.58 -53.90 3.58
C ILE A 3 13.03 -52.50 3.98
N LYS A 4 13.51 -51.71 3.01
CA LYS A 4 13.84 -50.30 3.18
C LYS A 4 12.66 -49.47 2.67
N ILE A 5 12.09 -48.63 3.54
CA ILE A 5 11.03 -47.68 3.17
C ILE A 5 11.69 -46.29 3.07
N PRO A 6 11.58 -45.58 1.93
CA PRO A 6 12.06 -44.20 1.84
C PRO A 6 11.08 -43.31 2.62
N PHE A 7 11.52 -42.83 3.79
CA PHE A 7 10.67 -42.18 4.79
C PHE A 7 10.08 -40.83 4.34
N VAL A 8 10.55 -40.24 3.23
CA VAL A 8 10.25 -38.83 2.90
C VAL A 8 10.02 -38.61 1.40
N SER A 9 10.89 -39.14 0.53
CA SER A 9 10.92 -38.76 -0.89
C SER A 9 9.58 -38.92 -1.63
N ARG A 10 8.90 -40.06 -1.54
CA ARG A 10 7.70 -40.31 -2.36
C ARG A 10 6.47 -39.51 -1.92
N TYR A 11 6.31 -39.29 -0.61
CA TYR A 11 5.22 -38.46 -0.08
C TYR A 11 5.44 -36.99 -0.43
N PHE A 12 6.66 -36.46 -0.28
CA PHE A 12 6.95 -35.07 -0.62
C PHE A 12 6.93 -34.82 -2.14
N SER A 13 7.40 -35.76 -2.97
CA SER A 13 7.22 -35.66 -4.43
C SER A 13 5.75 -35.72 -4.85
N TRP A 14 4.93 -36.54 -4.18
CA TRP A 14 3.48 -36.57 -4.39
C TRP A 14 2.81 -35.28 -3.92
N LEU A 15 3.19 -34.75 -2.76
CA LEU A 15 2.69 -33.50 -2.19
C LEU A 15 3.06 -32.30 -3.09
N HIS A 16 4.28 -32.29 -3.62
CA HIS A 16 4.76 -31.27 -4.54
C HIS A 16 4.07 -31.35 -5.91
N ASN A 17 3.68 -32.55 -6.36
CA ASN A 17 2.95 -32.81 -7.60
C ASN A 17 3.47 -32.07 -8.86
N ASN A 18 4.79 -31.85 -8.93
CA ASN A 18 5.41 -31.02 -9.97
C ASN A 18 4.76 -29.63 -10.13
N ALA A 19 4.25 -29.05 -9.04
CA ALA A 19 3.80 -27.68 -9.03
C ALA A 19 4.96 -26.78 -9.50
N PRO A 20 4.69 -25.80 -10.38
CA PRO A 20 5.73 -24.90 -10.83
C PRO A 20 6.27 -24.11 -9.64
N GLU A 21 7.54 -24.34 -9.31
CA GLU A 21 8.28 -23.52 -8.37
C GLU A 21 8.68 -22.22 -9.09
N GLY A 22 7.92 -21.15 -8.82
CA GLY A 22 8.34 -19.80 -9.19
C GLY A 22 9.54 -19.36 -8.36
N ALA A 23 10.23 -18.31 -8.80
CA ALA A 23 11.16 -17.62 -7.93
C ALA A 23 10.41 -17.15 -6.67
N VAL A 24 11.03 -17.29 -5.50
CA VAL A 24 10.47 -16.76 -4.26
C VAL A 24 10.42 -15.23 -4.39
N GLU A 25 9.23 -14.66 -4.30
CA GLU A 25 9.04 -13.22 -4.26
C GLU A 25 9.68 -12.66 -2.98
N ILE A 26 10.62 -11.72 -3.15
CA ILE A 26 11.35 -11.09 -2.04
C ILE A 26 10.61 -9.81 -1.65
N TYR A 27 9.99 -9.83 -0.48
CA TYR A 27 9.35 -8.64 0.11
C TYR A 27 10.39 -7.74 0.79
N PRO A 28 10.15 -6.42 0.86
CA PRO A 28 10.97 -5.53 1.66
C PRO A 28 10.90 -5.92 3.15
N GLU A 29 11.98 -5.67 3.87
CA GLU A 29 11.94 -5.71 5.34
C GLU A 29 11.13 -4.52 5.84
N VAL A 30 10.15 -4.77 6.71
CA VAL A 30 9.22 -3.77 7.24
C VAL A 30 9.13 -3.95 8.76
N SER A 31 9.37 -2.88 9.50
CA SER A 31 9.18 -2.82 10.96
C SER A 31 7.70 -2.74 11.35
N GLU A 32 7.39 -2.86 12.65
CA GLU A 32 6.03 -2.72 13.18
C GLU A 32 5.38 -1.36 12.84
N ASN A 33 6.20 -0.31 12.68
CA ASN A 33 5.78 1.04 12.32
C ASN A 33 5.78 1.28 10.80
N TYR A 34 5.82 0.22 10.00
CA TYR A 34 5.87 0.26 8.54
C TYR A 34 7.16 0.86 7.94
N GLU A 35 8.19 1.15 8.73
CA GLU A 35 9.48 1.64 8.23
C GLU A 35 10.29 0.52 7.60
N SER A 36 10.83 0.81 6.41
CA SER A 36 11.73 -0.09 5.69
C SER A 36 13.14 -0.06 6.28
N SER A 37 14.04 -0.89 5.75
CA SER A 37 15.47 -0.79 6.06
C SER A 37 16.13 0.54 5.65
N VAL A 38 15.43 1.38 4.87
CA VAL A 38 15.84 2.75 4.53
C VAL A 38 15.05 3.74 5.38
N PRO A 39 15.69 4.45 6.33
CA PRO A 39 15.01 5.41 7.19
C PRO A 39 14.31 6.51 6.39
N GLY A 40 13.06 6.79 6.76
CA GLY A 40 12.17 7.74 6.07
C GLY A 40 11.38 7.15 4.90
N ILE A 41 11.63 5.89 4.49
CA ILE A 41 10.79 5.15 3.55
C ILE A 41 9.89 4.20 4.33
N ARG A 42 8.58 4.28 4.06
CA ARG A 42 7.57 3.40 4.68
C ARG A 42 6.90 2.52 3.62
N VAL A 43 6.53 1.31 4.00
CA VAL A 43 5.91 0.30 3.12
C VAL A 43 4.51 -0.04 3.65
N ILE A 44 3.49 0.12 2.82
CA ILE A 44 2.09 -0.11 3.17
C ILE A 44 1.37 -0.94 2.10
N GLY A 45 0.17 -1.44 2.40
CA GLY A 45 -0.60 -2.26 1.47
C GLY A 45 -0.01 -3.65 1.27
N ASP A 46 -0.22 -4.23 0.09
CA ASP A 46 0.13 -5.62 -0.23
C ASP A 46 1.64 -5.90 -0.15
N LEU A 47 2.49 -4.86 -0.26
CA LEU A 47 3.95 -4.98 -0.09
C LEU A 47 4.36 -5.35 1.35
N THR A 48 3.42 -5.30 2.31
CA THR A 48 3.62 -5.80 3.67
C THR A 48 3.48 -7.33 3.78
N GLY A 49 3.13 -8.02 2.69
CA GLY A 49 3.00 -9.47 2.63
C GLY A 49 1.62 -10.02 2.98
N LEU A 50 0.66 -9.17 3.38
CA LEU A 50 -0.72 -9.55 3.68
C LEU A 50 -1.70 -8.80 2.77
N PRO A 51 -2.10 -9.37 1.62
CA PRO A 51 -2.91 -8.70 0.61
C PRO A 51 -4.42 -8.70 0.97
N LEU A 52 -4.76 -8.22 2.16
CA LEU A 52 -6.15 -8.03 2.60
C LEU A 52 -6.51 -6.55 2.55
N LEU A 53 -7.67 -6.24 1.95
CA LEU A 53 -8.10 -4.86 1.69
C LEU A 53 -8.21 -4.03 2.97
N LYS A 54 -8.68 -4.61 4.08
CA LYS A 54 -8.76 -3.89 5.37
C LYS A 54 -7.37 -3.53 5.90
N PHE A 55 -6.40 -4.45 5.87
CA PHE A 55 -5.02 -4.15 6.24
C PHE A 55 -4.38 -3.13 5.29
N ALA A 56 -4.72 -3.17 4.00
CA ALA A 56 -4.21 -2.21 3.03
C ALA A 56 -4.67 -0.78 3.35
N VAL A 57 -5.97 -0.55 3.54
CA VAL A 57 -6.45 0.81 3.89
C VAL A 57 -6.00 1.25 5.28
N GLU A 58 -5.94 0.32 6.24
CA GLU A 58 -5.53 0.60 7.61
C GLU A 58 -4.05 1.00 7.71
N SER A 59 -3.15 0.26 7.03
CA SER A 59 -1.72 0.60 7.01
C SER A 59 -1.48 2.00 6.43
N GLY A 60 -2.22 2.40 5.39
CA GLY A 60 -2.16 3.75 4.86
C GLY A 60 -2.53 4.84 5.87
N THR A 61 -3.56 4.64 6.67
CA THR A 61 -3.94 5.59 7.74
C THR A 61 -2.92 5.60 8.88
N LYS A 62 -2.56 4.41 9.37
CA LYS A 62 -1.63 4.26 10.50
C LYS A 62 -0.27 4.87 10.24
N VAL A 63 0.29 4.68 9.04
CA VAL A 63 1.63 5.16 8.74
C VAL A 63 1.72 6.68 8.79
N VAL A 64 0.68 7.39 8.34
CA VAL A 64 0.68 8.85 8.33
C VAL A 64 0.51 9.41 9.75
N LYS A 65 -0.32 8.77 10.57
CA LYS A 65 -0.44 9.11 12.00
C LYS A 65 0.87 8.87 12.75
N GLU A 66 1.58 7.80 12.41
CA GLU A 66 2.89 7.52 13.00
C GLU A 66 3.92 8.58 12.61
N ILE A 67 3.94 9.01 11.34
CA ILE A 67 4.77 10.13 10.86
C ILE A 67 4.43 11.42 11.63
N GLU A 68 3.15 11.71 11.90
CA GLU A 68 2.74 12.86 12.72
C GLU A 68 3.25 12.72 14.16
N ARG A 69 3.12 11.53 14.75
CA ARG A 69 3.56 11.23 16.12
C ARG A 69 5.07 11.42 16.28
N GLU A 70 5.87 10.97 15.31
CA GLU A 70 7.34 11.08 15.31
C GLU A 70 7.82 12.52 15.12
N ASN A 71 7.18 13.29 14.23
CA ASN A 71 7.60 14.65 13.88
C ASN A 71 6.95 15.74 14.76
N GLY A 72 5.96 15.37 15.58
CA GLY A 72 5.15 16.30 16.36
C GLY A 72 4.07 17.00 15.52
N LYS A 73 3.09 17.60 16.21
CA LYS A 73 2.04 18.38 15.56
C LYS A 73 2.64 19.56 14.82
N ARG A 74 2.24 19.72 13.57
CA ARG A 74 2.65 20.85 12.74
C ARG A 74 1.99 22.13 13.24
N ASN A 75 2.81 23.12 13.57
CA ASN A 75 2.30 24.45 13.91
C ASN A 75 1.96 25.20 12.62
N SER A 76 0.78 25.80 12.58
CA SER A 76 0.24 26.56 11.43
C SER A 76 1.05 27.82 11.07
N THR A 77 2.15 28.09 11.79
CA THR A 77 3.04 29.24 11.63
C THR A 77 4.32 28.93 10.85
N ASP A 78 4.50 27.69 10.40
CA ASP A 78 5.66 27.34 9.57
C ASP A 78 5.65 28.19 8.29
N GLU A 79 6.76 28.88 8.08
CA GLU A 79 7.01 29.86 7.02
C GLU A 79 6.62 29.35 5.62
N LYS A 80 6.47 30.29 4.68
CA LYS A 80 6.21 30.05 3.25
C LYS A 80 7.04 28.87 2.73
N ARG A 81 6.44 27.68 2.72
CA ARG A 81 7.10 26.47 2.25
C ARG A 81 7.27 26.60 0.74
N ASP A 82 8.48 26.31 0.27
CA ASP A 82 8.75 26.20 -1.15
C ASP A 82 7.81 25.13 -1.73
N SER A 83 6.94 25.52 -2.65
CA SER A 83 5.96 24.59 -3.24
C SER A 83 6.60 23.48 -4.06
N SER A 84 7.92 23.51 -4.26
CA SER A 84 8.68 22.46 -4.93
C SER A 84 9.02 21.25 -4.05
N VAL A 85 8.79 21.32 -2.73
CA VAL A 85 9.12 20.22 -1.80
C VAL A 85 7.86 19.68 -1.13
N TYR A 86 7.64 18.37 -1.26
CA TYR A 86 6.59 17.64 -0.57
C TYR A 86 7.07 17.13 0.79
N ASP A 87 6.18 17.18 1.77
CA ASP A 87 6.41 16.58 3.09
C ASP A 87 6.27 15.06 3.05
N VAL A 88 5.34 14.58 2.23
CA VAL A 88 5.08 13.16 1.99
C VAL A 88 4.86 12.96 0.49
N LEU A 89 5.49 11.95 -0.08
CA LEU A 89 5.22 11.49 -1.43
C LEU A 89 4.77 10.04 -1.37
N ILE A 90 3.62 9.75 -1.98
CA ILE A 90 3.00 8.42 -1.97
C ILE A 90 3.16 7.81 -3.36
N VAL A 91 3.74 6.62 -3.44
CA VAL A 91 3.88 5.88 -4.70
C VAL A 91 2.77 4.83 -4.80
N GLY A 92 1.88 5.00 -5.77
CA GLY A 92 0.71 4.16 -6.03
C GLY A 92 -0.58 4.72 -5.45
N ALA A 93 -1.62 4.82 -6.29
CA ALA A 93 -2.99 5.20 -5.94
C ALA A 93 -3.91 3.96 -5.85
N GLY A 94 -3.41 2.89 -5.22
CA GLY A 94 -4.23 1.78 -4.72
C GLY A 94 -4.99 2.15 -3.43
N PRO A 95 -5.77 1.21 -2.85
CA PRO A 95 -6.50 1.47 -1.60
C PRO A 95 -5.62 2.01 -0.46
N ALA A 96 -4.43 1.43 -0.26
CA ALA A 96 -3.49 1.87 0.76
C ALA A 96 -2.97 3.31 0.54
N GLY A 97 -2.50 3.61 -0.68
CA GLY A 97 -1.97 4.93 -1.01
C GLY A 97 -3.04 6.03 -0.99
N VAL A 98 -4.26 5.73 -1.42
CA VAL A 98 -5.38 6.67 -1.29
C VAL A 98 -5.76 6.88 0.18
N SER A 99 -5.78 5.82 0.98
CA SER A 99 -6.02 5.93 2.43
C SER A 99 -4.97 6.81 3.11
N ALA A 100 -3.69 6.62 2.78
CA ALA A 100 -2.61 7.48 3.26
C ALA A 100 -2.79 8.94 2.81
N GLY A 101 -3.14 9.18 1.56
CA GLY A 101 -3.40 10.53 1.05
C GLY A 101 -4.56 11.23 1.75
N ILE A 102 -5.62 10.50 2.09
CA ILE A 102 -6.73 11.04 2.90
C ILE A 102 -6.22 11.49 4.27
N GLU A 103 -5.42 10.67 4.95
CA GLU A 103 -4.89 11.01 6.25
C GLU A 103 -3.89 12.18 6.18
N CYS A 104 -3.03 12.22 5.15
CA CYS A 104 -2.16 13.36 4.89
C CYS A 104 -2.96 14.66 4.73
N LYS A 105 -4.09 14.60 4.03
CA LYS A 105 -4.98 15.76 3.85
C LYS A 105 -5.64 16.19 5.15
N LYS A 106 -6.11 15.24 5.97
CA LYS A 106 -6.70 15.54 7.30
C LYS A 106 -5.71 16.23 8.22
N LEU A 107 -4.44 15.83 8.15
CA LEU A 107 -3.35 16.38 8.97
C LEU A 107 -2.61 17.55 8.29
N ASN A 108 -3.14 18.08 7.19
CA ASN A 108 -2.61 19.25 6.47
C ASN A 108 -1.13 19.11 6.05
N TYR A 109 -0.73 17.92 5.57
CA TYR A 109 0.56 17.72 4.90
C TYR A 109 0.53 18.28 3.48
N ASN A 110 1.65 18.83 3.00
CA ASN A 110 1.88 19.04 1.56
C ASN A 110 2.33 17.70 0.97
N PHE A 111 1.50 17.07 0.15
CA PHE A 111 1.79 15.75 -0.40
C PHE A 111 1.34 15.61 -1.85
N ILE A 112 1.85 14.58 -2.50
CA ILE A 112 1.42 14.14 -3.82
C ILE A 112 1.36 12.60 -3.88
N ILE A 113 0.41 12.08 -4.65
CA ILE A 113 0.34 10.66 -4.99
C ILE A 113 0.75 10.50 -6.45
N LEU A 114 1.75 9.66 -6.72
CA LEU A 114 2.17 9.31 -8.08
C LEU A 114 1.63 7.92 -8.43
N GLU A 115 0.89 7.80 -9.53
CA GLU A 115 0.28 6.55 -9.98
C GLU A 115 0.72 6.24 -11.41
N ALA A 116 1.28 5.05 -11.61
CA ALA A 116 1.76 4.61 -12.92
C ALA A 116 0.64 4.45 -13.95
N ASN A 117 -0.57 4.07 -13.50
CA ASN A 117 -1.73 3.82 -14.34
C ASN A 117 -2.86 4.81 -14.00
N ASP A 118 -4.06 4.27 -13.75
CA ASP A 118 -5.21 5.00 -13.21
C ASP A 118 -5.44 4.55 -11.77
N PRO A 119 -6.00 5.39 -10.88
CA PRO A 119 -6.25 5.00 -9.51
C PRO A 119 -7.07 3.71 -9.41
N PHE A 120 -6.69 2.86 -8.46
CA PHE A 120 -7.26 1.53 -8.24
C PHE A 120 -7.17 0.57 -9.43
N HIS A 121 -6.12 0.69 -10.26
CA HIS A 121 -5.95 -0.13 -11.47
C HIS A 121 -6.16 -1.64 -11.21
N THR A 122 -5.52 -2.20 -10.18
CA THR A 122 -5.67 -3.63 -9.83
C THR A 122 -7.11 -4.04 -9.57
N VAL A 123 -7.85 -3.24 -8.79
CA VAL A 123 -9.27 -3.50 -8.49
C VAL A 123 -10.12 -3.38 -9.75
N LYS A 124 -9.84 -2.40 -10.62
CA LYS A 124 -10.50 -2.25 -11.94
C LYS A 124 -10.26 -3.46 -12.85
N SER A 125 -9.11 -4.12 -12.73
CA SER A 125 -8.73 -5.27 -13.56
C SER A 125 -9.27 -6.61 -13.06
N TYR A 126 -9.91 -6.67 -11.89
CA TYR A 126 -10.55 -7.91 -11.43
C TYR A 126 -11.65 -8.40 -12.39
N PRO A 127 -11.94 -9.72 -12.45
CA PRO A 127 -13.08 -10.22 -13.20
C PRO A 127 -14.39 -9.57 -12.74
N LYS A 128 -15.33 -9.39 -13.68
CA LYS A 128 -16.68 -8.89 -13.40
C LYS A 128 -17.33 -9.74 -12.29
N ALA A 129 -18.01 -9.07 -11.35
CA ALA A 129 -18.70 -9.72 -10.23
C ALA A 129 -17.80 -10.58 -9.32
N LYS A 130 -16.47 -10.37 -9.33
CA LYS A 130 -15.56 -11.03 -8.37
C LYS A 130 -16.06 -10.74 -6.94
N PRO A 131 -16.31 -11.78 -6.12
CA PRO A 131 -16.66 -11.60 -4.71
C PRO A 131 -15.53 -10.90 -3.95
N ILE A 132 -15.90 -9.95 -3.10
CA ILE A 132 -15.00 -9.26 -2.19
C ILE A 132 -15.40 -9.64 -0.77
N PHE A 133 -14.42 -10.12 -0.01
CA PHE A 133 -14.56 -10.45 1.40
C PHE A 133 -13.78 -9.43 2.23
N ALA A 134 -14.45 -8.84 3.21
CA ALA A 134 -13.92 -7.81 4.08
C ALA A 134 -13.21 -8.42 5.29
N GLU A 135 -12.18 -9.23 5.01
CA GLU A 135 -11.39 -9.92 6.02
C GLU A 135 -10.27 -9.03 6.59
N PRO A 136 -9.89 -9.21 7.87
CA PRO A 136 -10.61 -9.99 8.90
C PRO A 136 -11.93 -9.33 9.31
N GLU A 137 -12.99 -10.09 9.56
CA GLU A 137 -14.32 -9.53 9.92
C GLU A 137 -14.28 -8.61 11.16
N ASP A 138 -13.52 -9.00 12.18
CA ASP A 138 -13.38 -8.33 13.48
C ASP A 138 -12.47 -7.10 13.44
N LEU A 139 -11.68 -6.93 12.38
CA LEU A 139 -10.83 -5.77 12.20
C LEU A 139 -11.67 -4.52 11.91
N GLN A 140 -11.68 -3.60 12.87
CA GLN A 140 -12.14 -2.23 12.69
C GLN A 140 -10.99 -1.38 12.16
N THR A 141 -11.23 -0.66 11.07
CA THR A 141 -10.24 0.22 10.45
C THR A 141 -10.51 1.68 10.80
N GLU A 142 -9.46 2.46 10.98
CA GLU A 142 -9.53 3.91 11.16
C GLU A 142 -9.60 4.68 9.83
N SER A 143 -9.42 3.98 8.71
CA SER A 143 -9.50 4.55 7.38
C SER A 143 -10.89 5.09 7.06
N GLU A 144 -10.91 6.20 6.31
CA GLU A 144 -12.12 6.78 5.71
C GLU A 144 -12.66 5.96 4.52
N ILE A 145 -11.92 4.94 4.08
CA ILE A 145 -12.34 4.00 3.04
C ILE A 145 -12.91 2.77 3.72
N ALA A 146 -14.25 2.62 3.68
CA ALA A 146 -14.90 1.43 4.20
C ALA A 146 -14.68 0.24 3.26
N ILE A 147 -14.27 -0.90 3.82
CA ILE A 147 -14.18 -2.18 3.11
C ILE A 147 -15.29 -3.09 3.62
N GLN A 148 -16.18 -3.51 2.72
CA GLN A 148 -17.36 -4.31 3.02
C GLN A 148 -17.44 -5.53 2.11
N ASN A 149 -18.16 -6.55 2.56
CA ASN A 149 -18.50 -7.70 1.74
C ASN A 149 -19.34 -7.24 0.54
N GLY A 150 -19.04 -7.78 -0.64
CA GLY A 150 -19.74 -7.38 -1.86
C GLY A 150 -19.09 -7.92 -3.12
N THR A 151 -19.07 -7.11 -4.16
CA THR A 151 -18.43 -7.44 -5.43
C THR A 151 -17.34 -6.43 -5.78
N LYS A 152 -16.54 -6.74 -6.80
CA LYS A 152 -15.62 -5.79 -7.42
C LYS A 152 -16.27 -4.43 -7.68
N GLU A 153 -17.48 -4.44 -8.23
CA GLU A 153 -18.19 -3.21 -8.62
C GLU A 153 -18.59 -2.36 -7.42
N SER A 154 -19.07 -2.99 -6.33
CA SER A 154 -19.40 -2.24 -5.11
C SER A 154 -18.14 -1.67 -4.46
N LEU A 155 -17.07 -2.47 -4.35
CA LEU A 155 -15.78 -2.00 -3.85
C LEU A 155 -15.23 -0.84 -4.68
N LEU A 156 -15.25 -0.96 -6.01
CA LEU A 156 -14.74 0.08 -6.90
C LEU A 156 -15.56 1.37 -6.76
N LYS A 157 -16.87 1.27 -6.56
CA LYS A 157 -17.72 2.43 -6.29
C LYS A 157 -17.31 3.12 -4.99
N ASP A 158 -17.16 2.37 -3.89
CA ASP A 158 -16.77 2.94 -2.58
C ASP A 158 -15.41 3.65 -2.66
N LEU A 159 -14.45 3.04 -3.35
CA LEU A 159 -13.12 3.61 -3.61
C LEU A 159 -13.18 4.91 -4.46
N GLN A 160 -14.01 4.92 -5.49
CA GLN A 160 -14.20 6.10 -6.34
C GLN A 160 -14.89 7.25 -5.59
N ASP A 161 -15.92 6.93 -4.79
CA ASP A 161 -16.62 7.90 -3.96
C ASP A 161 -15.65 8.58 -2.97
N ALA A 162 -14.72 7.82 -2.38
CA ALA A 162 -13.66 8.37 -1.54
C ALA A 162 -12.74 9.34 -2.30
N LEU A 163 -12.30 9.00 -3.51
CA LEU A 163 -11.48 9.91 -4.33
C LEU A 163 -12.23 11.23 -4.65
N THR A 164 -13.50 11.13 -5.05
CA THR A 164 -14.32 12.30 -5.37
C THR A 164 -14.57 13.18 -4.14
N LYS A 165 -14.86 12.57 -2.98
CA LYS A 165 -15.05 13.26 -1.69
C LYS A 165 -13.79 14.04 -1.31
N TRP A 166 -12.63 13.40 -1.36
CA TRP A 166 -11.41 13.95 -0.77
C TRP A 166 -10.60 14.84 -1.72
N LYS A 167 -10.75 14.73 -3.05
CA LYS A 167 -10.03 15.54 -4.04
C LYS A 167 -8.53 15.58 -3.76
N LEU A 168 -7.90 14.41 -3.79
CA LEU A 168 -6.48 14.25 -3.48
C LEU A 168 -5.60 14.72 -4.66
N PRO A 169 -4.39 15.25 -4.39
CA PRO A 169 -3.41 15.57 -5.43
C PRO A 169 -2.79 14.29 -5.99
N ILE A 170 -3.39 13.73 -7.04
CA ILE A 170 -2.94 12.50 -7.70
C ILE A 170 -2.44 12.84 -9.10
N GLN A 171 -1.21 12.46 -9.40
CA GLN A 171 -0.64 12.49 -10.74
C GLN A 171 -0.62 11.07 -11.32
N THR A 172 -1.47 10.82 -12.30
CA THR A 172 -1.58 9.54 -13.01
C THR A 172 -0.61 9.45 -14.17
N LYS A 173 -0.44 8.24 -14.74
CA LYS A 173 0.50 7.99 -15.85
C LYS A 173 1.92 8.47 -15.51
N THR A 174 2.33 8.23 -14.27
CA THR A 174 3.64 8.64 -13.76
C THR A 174 4.27 7.44 -13.06
N ASN A 175 5.19 6.78 -13.75
CA ASN A 175 5.90 5.65 -13.19
C ASN A 175 7.07 6.16 -12.34
N VAL A 176 7.19 5.71 -11.09
CA VAL A 176 8.36 6.05 -10.26
C VAL A 176 9.46 5.03 -10.57
N ALA A 177 10.51 5.50 -11.24
CA ALA A 177 11.60 4.65 -11.69
C ALA A 177 12.74 4.53 -10.67
N ARG A 178 12.98 5.61 -9.89
CA ARG A 178 14.08 5.62 -8.93
C ARG A 178 13.81 6.54 -7.76
N VAL A 179 14.16 6.09 -6.56
CA VAL A 179 14.20 6.87 -5.33
C VAL A 179 15.66 7.03 -4.92
N GLN A 180 16.14 8.26 -4.83
CA GLN A 180 17.51 8.56 -4.41
C GLN A 180 17.49 9.30 -3.08
N LYS A 181 18.24 8.78 -2.10
CA LYS A 181 18.42 9.46 -0.82
C LYS A 181 19.35 10.66 -1.00
N GLU A 182 18.95 11.78 -0.42
CA GLU A 182 19.70 13.03 -0.36
C GLU A 182 19.96 13.43 1.10
N ASN A 183 20.79 14.44 1.33
CA ASN A 183 21.12 14.89 2.70
C ASN A 183 19.90 15.39 3.48
N PHE A 184 18.89 15.93 2.80
CA PHE A 184 17.70 16.52 3.41
C PHE A 184 16.41 15.69 3.22
N GLY A 185 16.47 14.56 2.51
CA GLY A 185 15.29 13.79 2.16
C GLY A 185 15.51 12.87 0.97
N PHE A 186 14.61 12.93 -0.02
CA PHE A 186 14.65 12.06 -1.21
C PHE A 186 14.37 12.84 -2.49
N THR A 187 15.04 12.46 -3.56
CA THR A 187 14.69 12.86 -4.94
C THR A 187 14.04 11.67 -5.64
N ILE A 188 12.88 11.92 -6.26
CA ILE A 188 12.09 10.91 -6.98
C ILE A 188 12.22 11.15 -8.47
N PHE A 189 12.65 10.13 -9.21
CA PHE A 189 12.77 10.14 -10.65
C PHE A 189 11.60 9.38 -11.26
N THR A 190 10.91 10.00 -12.20
CA THR A 190 9.74 9.44 -12.85
C THR A 190 9.97 9.22 -14.34
N GLU A 191 9.31 8.22 -14.89
CA GLU A 191 9.24 7.93 -16.33
C GLU A 191 7.81 8.13 -16.83
N ASN A 192 7.68 8.61 -18.07
CA ASN A 192 6.41 8.76 -18.78
C ASN A 192 6.09 7.50 -19.59
#